data_AF-A0A5P6PC97-F1
#
_entry.id   AF-A0A5P6PC97-F1
#
_cell.length_a   1.000
_cell.length_b   1.000
_cell.length_c   1.000
_cell.angle_alpha   90.00
_cell.angle_beta   90.00
_cell.angle_gamma   90.00
#
_symmetry.space_group_name_H-M   'P 1'
#
loop_
_entity.id
_entity.type
_entity.pdbx_description
1 polymer ?
#
loop_
_entity_poly.entity_id
_entity_poly.type
_entity_poly.pdbx_seq_one_letter_code
_entity_poly.pdbx_strand_id
1 'polypeptide(L)'
;MSTALSPLLAPMLSSAAMRAVCDDRSALQNMLDFEAALARAEAATGVIPGSAVGPISAACKADSFDRNALAEAATRSGNLAIPLVKMLTAHVGKADAEAARYVHWGATSQDVIDTATMLTLRAGIDALDADLGRAIKGFAGLARSHRNTPMVARTWLQHALPMPFGLKAAEYAASLARARCRLRRLRREGLALQFGGAAGTLAALGDKGLAVAERLAQELDLPLPEAPWHTHRDRIAEAASCLAILAGSCGKIARDVSLMMQTDVGEAFEPAGEGRGGSSTMPHKRNPVAAASALGCATMAPQLAATIFAAQVQDHERSAGPWHAEWPTLPQLMLVTSGALAAIVDIAEGLEVDAARMRSNLDATHGLIMAEAVTFALADKIGKSDAHHLIEAANKRAVAGKKHLREILAADSLVTAHLTPEKIAALFEPMAYQGASQALIDRLLDSLDRE
;
A
#
# COMPACT_ATOMS: atom_id res chain seq x y z
N MET A 1 -11.15 16.41 -11.55
CA MET A 1 -9.92 15.62 -11.68
C MET A 1 -10.15 14.58 -12.75
N SER A 2 -9.23 14.47 -13.70
CA SER A 2 -9.23 13.46 -14.76
C SER A 2 -8.22 12.38 -14.38
N THR A 3 -8.67 11.14 -14.24
CA THR A 3 -7.83 10.01 -13.83
C THR A 3 -8.19 8.76 -14.62
N ALA A 4 -7.34 7.73 -14.60
CA ALA A 4 -7.63 6.43 -15.23
C ALA A 4 -8.88 5.71 -14.68
N LEU A 5 -9.36 6.09 -13.49
CA LEU A 5 -10.62 5.62 -12.92
C LEU A 5 -11.79 6.53 -13.31
N SER A 6 -12.98 5.94 -13.50
CA SER A 6 -14.23 6.69 -13.70
C SER A 6 -14.40 7.76 -12.60
N PRO A 7 -14.76 9.02 -12.93
CA PRO A 7 -14.95 10.08 -11.94
C PRO A 7 -15.97 9.73 -10.84
N LEU A 8 -16.95 8.88 -11.16
CA LEU A 8 -17.97 8.42 -10.21
C LEU A 8 -17.42 7.38 -9.21
N LEU A 9 -16.41 6.61 -9.61
CA LEU A 9 -15.83 5.53 -8.81
C LEU A 9 -14.50 5.91 -8.17
N ALA A 10 -13.79 6.89 -8.74
CA ALA A 10 -12.47 7.30 -8.28
C ALA A 10 -12.46 7.69 -6.79
N PRO A 11 -13.45 8.44 -6.23
CA PRO A 11 -13.49 8.73 -4.79
C PRO A 11 -13.57 7.49 -3.89
N MET A 12 -14.19 6.41 -4.37
CA MET A 12 -14.33 5.16 -3.61
C MET A 12 -13.07 4.29 -3.67
N LEU A 13 -12.28 4.42 -4.73
CA LEU A 13 -11.14 3.54 -5.05
C LEU A 13 -9.78 4.25 -4.98
N SER A 14 -9.72 5.49 -4.52
CA SER A 14 -8.47 6.26 -4.39
C SER A 14 -8.55 7.37 -3.35
N SER A 15 -7.41 7.83 -2.85
CA SER A 15 -7.36 9.01 -1.99
C SER A 15 -7.42 10.31 -2.81
N ALA A 16 -7.91 11.40 -2.19
CA ALA A 16 -7.97 12.71 -2.86
C ALA A 16 -6.57 13.22 -3.26
N ALA A 17 -5.57 13.01 -2.40
CA ALA A 17 -4.18 13.37 -2.67
C ALA A 17 -3.65 12.62 -3.89
N MET A 18 -3.88 11.30 -4.00
CA MET A 18 -3.41 10.53 -5.14
C MET A 18 -4.13 10.88 -6.44
N ARG A 19 -5.43 11.23 -6.39
CA ARG A 19 -6.13 11.74 -7.58
C ARG A 19 -5.55 13.07 -8.07
N ALA A 20 -5.07 13.92 -7.17
CA ALA A 20 -4.40 15.16 -7.57
C ALA A 20 -3.02 14.87 -8.17
N VAL A 21 -2.27 13.90 -7.64
CA VAL A 21 -0.98 13.45 -8.19
C VAL A 21 -1.16 12.85 -9.60
N CYS A 22 -2.13 11.97 -9.78
CA CYS A 22 -2.40 11.28 -11.04
C CYS A 22 -3.37 12.05 -11.97
N ASP A 23 -3.63 13.33 -11.72
CA ASP A 23 -4.47 14.16 -12.59
C ASP A 23 -3.74 14.50 -13.89
N ASP A 24 -4.45 14.53 -15.02
CA ASP A 24 -3.86 14.92 -16.32
C ASP A 24 -3.17 16.29 -16.28
N ARG A 25 -3.67 17.25 -15.48
CA ARG A 25 -3.01 18.55 -15.27
C ARG A 25 -1.65 18.38 -14.61
N SER A 26 -1.55 17.52 -13.59
CA SER A 26 -0.31 17.26 -12.85
C SER A 26 0.69 16.49 -13.71
N ALA A 27 0.24 15.50 -14.47
CA ALA A 27 1.07 14.79 -15.44
C ALA A 27 1.64 15.75 -16.50
N LEU A 28 0.79 16.64 -17.03
CA LEU A 28 1.22 17.70 -17.96
C LEU A 28 2.21 18.67 -17.31
N GLN A 29 1.94 19.11 -16.07
CA GLN A 29 2.85 20.01 -15.37
C GLN A 29 4.22 19.36 -15.15
N ASN A 30 4.28 18.08 -14.76
CA ASN A 30 5.54 17.36 -14.58
C ASN A 30 6.36 17.27 -15.90
N MET A 31 5.70 17.12 -17.05
CA MET A 31 6.37 17.18 -18.36
C MET A 31 6.89 18.59 -18.67
N LEU A 32 6.13 19.63 -18.34
CA LEU A 32 6.54 21.03 -18.52
C LEU A 32 7.66 21.44 -17.54
N ASP A 33 7.66 20.88 -16.33
CA ASP A 33 8.72 21.09 -15.33
C ASP A 33 10.06 20.54 -15.85
N PHE A 34 10.03 19.38 -16.53
CA PHE A 34 11.20 18.87 -17.25
C PHE A 34 11.69 19.85 -18.32
N GLU A 35 10.80 20.37 -19.18
CA GLU A 35 11.20 21.31 -20.26
C GLU A 35 11.82 22.61 -19.71
N ALA A 36 11.22 23.16 -18.66
CA ALA A 36 11.77 24.34 -18.00
C ALA A 36 13.12 24.06 -17.33
N ALA A 37 13.28 22.89 -16.69
CA ALA A 37 14.52 22.47 -16.06
C ALA A 37 15.63 22.18 -17.08
N LEU A 38 15.29 21.57 -18.22
CA LEU A 38 16.21 21.31 -19.32
C LEU A 38 16.79 22.62 -19.85
N ALA A 39 15.94 23.61 -20.16
CA ALA A 39 16.41 24.91 -20.62
C ALA A 39 17.35 25.60 -19.60
N ARG A 40 17.04 25.51 -18.29
CA ARG A 40 17.94 26.01 -17.24
C ARG A 40 19.27 25.28 -17.20
N ALA A 41 19.25 23.95 -17.32
CA ALA A 41 20.44 23.11 -17.29
C ALA A 41 21.36 23.36 -18.50
N GLU A 42 20.78 23.47 -19.68
CA GLU A 42 21.49 23.77 -20.91
C GLU A 42 22.08 25.19 -20.91
N ALA A 43 21.34 26.17 -20.39
CA ALA A 43 21.87 27.53 -20.25
C ALA A 43 23.04 27.60 -19.26
N ALA A 44 22.93 26.90 -18.12
CA ALA A 44 23.99 26.84 -17.12
C ALA A 44 25.27 26.15 -17.62
N THR A 45 25.16 25.30 -18.63
CA THR A 45 26.27 24.56 -19.25
C THR A 45 26.74 25.18 -20.58
N GLY A 46 26.10 26.27 -21.03
CA GLY A 46 26.47 27.02 -22.23
C GLY A 46 25.99 26.40 -23.55
N VAL A 47 25.04 25.45 -23.51
CA VAL A 47 24.46 24.81 -24.70
C VAL A 47 23.45 25.74 -25.39
N ILE A 48 22.62 26.45 -24.62
CA ILE A 48 21.65 27.44 -25.12
C ILE A 48 21.92 28.82 -24.50
N PRO A 49 21.49 29.94 -25.13
CA PRO A 49 21.65 31.26 -24.53
C PRO A 49 20.74 31.43 -23.31
N GLY A 50 21.28 32.03 -22.23
CA GLY A 50 20.51 32.28 -21.00
C GLY A 50 19.26 33.14 -21.18
N SER A 51 19.19 33.94 -22.25
CA SER A 51 17.97 34.70 -22.61
C SER A 51 16.78 33.82 -22.98
N ALA A 52 17.01 32.57 -23.45
CA ALA A 52 15.92 31.66 -23.81
C ALA A 52 15.18 31.08 -22.58
N VAL A 53 15.84 31.03 -21.41
CA VAL A 53 15.32 30.40 -20.20
C VAL A 53 14.03 31.06 -19.70
N GLY A 54 13.99 32.39 -19.68
CA GLY A 54 12.85 33.16 -19.18
C GLY A 54 11.56 32.88 -19.97
N PRO A 55 11.57 33.09 -21.29
CA PRO A 55 10.41 32.77 -22.15
C PRO A 55 9.95 31.32 -22.06
N ILE A 56 10.87 30.34 -22.08
CA ILE A 56 10.54 28.91 -21.98
C ILE A 56 9.89 28.60 -20.63
N SER A 57 10.52 29.02 -19.52
CA SER A 57 10.02 28.76 -18.17
C SER A 57 8.66 29.42 -17.93
N ALA A 58 8.43 30.62 -18.48
CA ALA A 58 7.16 31.33 -18.34
C ALA A 58 6.00 30.61 -19.07
N ALA A 59 6.29 29.91 -20.17
CA ALA A 59 5.32 29.15 -20.96
C ALA A 59 5.02 27.75 -20.38
N CYS A 60 5.86 27.24 -19.47
CA CYS A 60 5.73 25.92 -18.84
C CYS A 60 4.66 25.88 -17.73
N LYS A 61 3.41 26.21 -18.10
CA LYS A 61 2.24 26.20 -17.22
C LYS A 61 1.14 25.34 -17.81
N ALA A 62 0.78 24.23 -17.15
CA ALA A 62 -0.20 23.27 -17.65
C ALA A 62 -1.55 23.92 -18.01
N ASP A 63 -1.99 24.92 -17.22
CA ASP A 63 -3.25 25.64 -17.44
C ASP A 63 -3.28 26.48 -18.73
N SER A 64 -2.13 26.69 -19.38
CA SER A 64 -2.04 27.39 -20.66
C SER A 64 -2.25 26.48 -21.88
N PHE A 65 -2.46 25.18 -21.68
CA PHE A 65 -2.59 24.20 -22.76
C PHE A 65 -4.02 23.65 -22.86
N ASP A 66 -4.51 23.52 -24.08
CA ASP A 66 -5.73 22.76 -24.37
C ASP A 66 -5.43 21.25 -24.31
N ARG A 67 -5.82 20.63 -23.20
CA ARG A 67 -5.63 19.19 -22.95
C ARG A 67 -6.37 18.30 -23.95
N ASN A 68 -7.53 18.72 -24.43
CA ASN A 68 -8.29 17.93 -25.41
C ASN A 68 -7.58 17.94 -26.77
N ALA A 69 -7.12 19.11 -27.20
CA ALA A 69 -6.32 19.23 -28.42
C ALA A 69 -5.01 18.44 -28.33
N LEU A 70 -4.35 18.45 -27.16
CA LEU A 70 -3.15 17.66 -26.90
C LEU A 70 -3.42 16.15 -27.01
N ALA A 71 -4.48 15.66 -26.35
CA ALA A 71 -4.86 14.25 -26.38
C ALA A 71 -5.21 13.79 -27.81
N GLU A 72 -5.98 14.58 -28.55
CA GLU A 72 -6.32 14.31 -29.95
C GLU A 72 -5.07 14.27 -30.85
N ALA A 73 -4.12 15.19 -30.64
CA ALA A 73 -2.86 15.19 -31.38
C ALA A 73 -1.98 13.98 -31.05
N ALA A 74 -2.01 13.49 -29.80
CA ALA A 74 -1.25 12.33 -29.36
C ALA A 74 -1.61 11.04 -30.10
N THR A 75 -2.85 10.90 -30.56
CA THR A 75 -3.31 9.75 -31.35
C THR A 75 -2.54 9.57 -32.66
N ARG A 76 -2.03 10.67 -33.23
CA ARG A 76 -1.26 10.67 -34.49
C ARG A 76 0.24 10.54 -34.25
N SER A 77 0.76 11.05 -33.14
CA SER A 77 2.19 11.02 -32.81
C SER A 77 2.62 9.77 -32.04
N GLY A 78 1.69 9.00 -31.48
CA GLY A 78 1.96 7.81 -30.68
C GLY A 78 2.44 8.08 -29.25
N ASN A 79 2.66 9.35 -28.87
CA ASN A 79 2.96 9.76 -27.49
C ASN A 79 2.57 11.23 -27.25
N LEU A 80 2.51 11.63 -25.97
CA LEU A 80 2.13 12.99 -25.54
C LEU A 80 3.23 14.04 -25.70
N ALA A 81 4.51 13.65 -25.64
CA ALA A 81 5.61 14.63 -25.63
C ALA A 81 5.75 15.38 -26.97
N ILE A 82 5.61 14.70 -28.11
CA ILE A 82 5.71 15.35 -29.43
C ILE A 82 4.70 16.51 -29.60
N PRO A 83 3.38 16.31 -29.41
CA PRO A 83 2.42 17.39 -29.54
C PRO A 83 2.56 18.42 -28.42
N LEU A 84 2.95 18.02 -27.21
CA LEU A 84 3.26 18.94 -26.11
C LEU A 84 4.37 19.91 -26.49
N VAL A 85 5.52 19.39 -26.93
CA VAL A 85 6.68 20.19 -27.35
C VAL A 85 6.28 21.12 -28.49
N LYS A 86 5.53 20.65 -29.49
CA LYS A 86 5.04 21.50 -30.58
C LYS A 86 4.18 22.67 -30.07
N MET A 87 3.26 22.40 -29.14
CA MET A 87 2.41 23.44 -28.54
C MET A 87 3.24 24.40 -27.68
N LEU A 88 4.21 23.88 -26.90
CA LEU A 88 5.11 24.68 -26.08
C LEU A 88 5.98 25.61 -26.94
N THR A 89 6.61 25.09 -28.00
CA THR A 89 7.37 25.87 -28.97
C THR A 89 6.52 27.00 -29.56
N ALA A 90 5.27 26.71 -29.95
CA ALA A 90 4.37 27.74 -30.46
C ALA A 90 3.98 28.78 -29.39
N HIS A 91 3.81 28.38 -28.14
CA HIS A 91 3.55 29.30 -27.02
C HIS A 91 4.73 30.21 -26.73
N VAL A 92 5.95 29.65 -26.67
CA VAL A 92 7.18 30.43 -26.51
C VAL A 92 7.35 31.38 -27.67
N GLY A 93 7.14 30.94 -28.91
CA GLY A 93 7.29 31.76 -30.12
C GLY A 93 6.36 32.97 -30.20
N LYS A 94 5.21 32.95 -29.51
CA LYS A 94 4.35 34.14 -29.39
C LYS A 94 5.00 35.26 -28.54
N ALA A 95 5.84 34.89 -27.58
CA ALA A 95 6.53 35.83 -26.70
C ALA A 95 7.95 36.15 -27.21
N ASP A 96 8.68 35.13 -27.68
CA ASP A 96 10.06 35.24 -28.16
C ASP A 96 10.33 34.13 -29.20
N ALA A 97 10.44 34.55 -30.46
CA ALA A 97 10.66 33.64 -31.59
C ALA A 97 12.06 33.01 -31.59
N GLU A 98 13.08 33.68 -31.04
CA GLU A 98 14.43 33.11 -30.94
C GLU A 98 14.51 32.09 -29.81
N ALA A 99 13.89 32.37 -28.65
CA ALA A 99 13.82 31.42 -27.55
C ALA A 99 13.11 30.11 -27.94
N ALA A 100 12.09 30.19 -28.80
CA ALA A 100 11.32 29.03 -29.25
C ALA A 100 12.18 27.95 -29.95
N ARG A 101 13.32 28.34 -30.54
CA ARG A 101 14.24 27.45 -31.24
C ARG A 101 14.99 26.50 -30.30
N TYR A 102 14.98 26.79 -28.99
CA TYR A 102 15.70 26.05 -27.96
C TYR A 102 14.78 25.18 -27.09
N VAL A 103 13.46 25.16 -27.36
CA VAL A 103 12.53 24.26 -26.65
C VAL A 103 12.87 22.81 -26.98
N HIS A 104 12.95 21.95 -25.95
CA HIS A 104 13.23 20.52 -26.08
C HIS A 104 14.56 20.20 -26.81
N TRP A 105 15.57 21.06 -26.65
CA TRP A 105 16.85 20.88 -27.32
C TRP A 105 17.57 19.60 -26.83
N GLY A 106 18.07 18.78 -27.76
CA GLY A 106 18.85 17.58 -27.46
C GLY A 106 18.11 16.40 -26.78
N ALA A 107 16.90 16.60 -26.27
CA ALA A 107 16.09 15.58 -25.61
C ALA A 107 15.29 14.71 -26.60
N THR A 108 14.71 13.62 -26.08
CA THR A 108 13.69 12.84 -26.79
C THR A 108 12.39 12.79 -26.00
N SER A 109 11.28 12.46 -26.69
CA SER A 109 9.96 12.25 -26.07
C SER A 109 9.95 11.43 -24.78
N GLN A 110 10.74 10.35 -24.73
CA GLN A 110 10.79 9.48 -23.56
C GLN A 110 11.51 10.11 -22.36
N ASP A 111 12.47 11.01 -22.57
CA ASP A 111 13.14 11.72 -21.48
C ASP A 111 12.13 12.54 -20.66
N VAL A 112 11.25 13.24 -21.37
CA VAL A 112 10.17 14.03 -20.76
C VAL A 112 9.17 13.12 -20.03
N ILE A 113 8.69 12.07 -20.69
CA ILE A 113 7.62 11.20 -20.17
C ILE A 113 8.09 10.41 -18.94
N ASP A 114 9.27 9.80 -19.00
CA ASP A 114 9.78 8.97 -17.90
C ASP A 114 10.27 9.84 -16.74
N THR A 115 10.85 11.02 -17.00
CA THR A 115 11.16 11.97 -15.92
C THR A 115 9.89 12.49 -15.25
N ALA A 116 8.85 12.83 -16.02
CA ALA A 116 7.55 13.21 -15.47
C ALA A 116 6.90 12.07 -14.66
N THR A 117 7.07 10.82 -15.10
CA THR A 117 6.67 9.63 -14.34
C THR A 117 7.38 9.55 -13.00
N MET A 118 8.69 9.82 -12.96
CA MET A 118 9.46 9.81 -11.72
C MET A 118 9.08 10.94 -10.76
N LEU A 119 8.77 12.14 -11.27
CA LEU A 119 8.19 13.23 -10.48
C LEU A 119 6.81 12.85 -9.90
N THR A 120 5.99 12.16 -10.69
CA THR A 120 4.67 11.66 -10.27
C THR A 120 4.80 10.59 -9.18
N LEU A 121 5.71 9.63 -9.35
CA LEU A 121 6.03 8.61 -8.35
C LEU A 121 6.54 9.24 -7.06
N ARG A 122 7.42 10.24 -7.13
CA ARG A 122 7.89 11.00 -5.96
C ARG A 122 6.73 11.57 -5.16
N ALA A 123 5.83 12.31 -5.81
CA ALA A 123 4.67 12.90 -5.15
C ALA A 123 3.69 11.84 -4.61
N GLY A 124 3.49 10.74 -5.34
CA GLY A 124 2.66 9.64 -4.90
C GLY A 124 3.21 8.90 -3.68
N ILE A 125 4.52 8.69 -3.63
CA ILE A 125 5.20 8.09 -2.46
C ILE A 125 5.02 8.98 -1.23
N ASP A 126 5.15 10.30 -1.36
CA ASP A 126 4.94 11.24 -0.25
C ASP A 126 3.50 11.17 0.29
N ALA A 127 2.51 11.12 -0.61
CA ALA A 127 1.12 10.97 -0.22
C ALA A 127 0.86 9.66 0.52
N LEU A 128 1.45 8.55 0.06
CA LEU A 128 1.32 7.24 0.72
C LEU A 128 2.06 7.19 2.07
N ASP A 129 3.24 7.83 2.20
CA ASP A 129 4.00 7.85 3.46
C ASP A 129 3.23 8.53 4.59
N ALA A 130 2.52 9.63 4.27
CA ALA A 130 1.67 10.34 5.22
C ALA A 130 0.52 9.44 5.74
N ASP A 131 -0.22 8.79 4.84
CA ASP A 131 -1.32 7.89 5.22
C ASP A 131 -0.82 6.62 5.92
N LEU A 132 0.33 6.08 5.53
CA LEU A 132 0.99 4.97 6.25
C LEU A 132 1.30 5.36 7.69
N GLY A 133 1.85 6.55 7.92
CA GLY A 133 2.10 7.07 9.26
C GLY A 133 0.85 7.10 10.13
N ARG A 134 -0.29 7.52 9.56
CA ARG A 134 -1.59 7.53 10.25
C ARG A 134 -2.08 6.12 10.59
N ALA A 135 -2.09 5.21 9.62
CA ALA A 135 -2.54 3.84 9.84
C ALA A 135 -1.65 3.09 10.86
N ILE A 136 -0.33 3.23 10.77
CA ILE A 136 0.63 2.65 11.72
C ILE A 136 0.36 3.18 13.13
N LYS A 137 0.18 4.50 13.28
CA LYS A 137 -0.13 5.11 14.58
C LYS A 137 -1.45 4.60 15.16
N GLY A 138 -2.50 4.48 14.35
CA GLY A 138 -3.80 3.96 14.75
C GLY A 138 -3.72 2.53 15.27
N PHE A 139 -3.14 1.61 14.49
CA PHE A 139 -2.98 0.22 14.92
C PHE A 139 -2.01 0.04 16.08
N ALA A 140 -0.95 0.83 16.18
CA ALA A 140 -0.07 0.81 17.35
C ALA A 140 -0.81 1.29 18.62
N GLY A 141 -1.71 2.27 18.47
CA GLY A 141 -2.64 2.68 19.52
C GLY A 141 -3.55 1.54 19.97
N LEU A 142 -4.23 0.89 19.03
CA LEU A 142 -5.10 -0.28 19.31
C LEU A 142 -4.31 -1.43 19.96
N ALA A 143 -3.09 -1.70 19.48
CA ALA A 143 -2.21 -2.72 20.04
C ALA A 143 -1.92 -2.49 21.53
N ARG A 144 -1.63 -1.24 21.91
CA ARG A 144 -1.41 -0.85 23.30
C ARG A 144 -2.69 -0.92 24.14
N SER A 145 -3.80 -0.37 23.64
CA SER A 145 -5.08 -0.32 24.36
C SER A 145 -5.68 -1.71 24.60
N HIS A 146 -5.53 -2.61 23.63
CA HIS A 146 -6.10 -3.97 23.67
C HIS A 146 -5.05 -5.05 23.92
N ARG A 147 -3.93 -4.68 24.52
CA ARG A 147 -2.80 -5.56 24.84
C ARG A 147 -3.20 -6.79 25.66
N ASN A 148 -4.23 -6.66 26.48
CA ASN A 148 -4.75 -7.71 27.35
C ASN A 148 -6.19 -8.14 27.01
N THR A 149 -6.76 -7.69 25.88
CA THR A 149 -8.12 -8.06 25.48
C THR A 149 -8.11 -9.47 24.88
N PRO A 150 -8.71 -10.47 25.54
CA PRO A 150 -8.71 -11.84 25.03
C PRO A 150 -9.66 -11.98 23.83
N MET A 151 -9.20 -12.66 22.79
CA MET A 151 -10.02 -13.10 21.66
C MET A 151 -9.64 -14.52 21.25
N VAL A 152 -10.50 -15.17 20.46
CA VAL A 152 -10.18 -16.46 19.86
C VAL A 152 -9.34 -16.28 18.59
N ALA A 153 -8.20 -16.96 18.51
CA ALA A 153 -7.44 -17.07 17.26
C ALA A 153 -8.17 -18.02 16.31
N ARG A 154 -8.13 -17.72 15.01
CA ARG A 154 -8.78 -18.52 13.97
C ARG A 154 -7.75 -19.04 12.99
N THR A 155 -7.69 -20.36 12.84
CA THR A 155 -6.85 -21.04 11.84
C THR A 155 -7.76 -21.79 10.88
N TRP A 156 -7.64 -21.58 9.58
CA TRP A 156 -8.57 -22.13 8.59
C TRP A 156 -10.04 -21.77 8.91
N LEU A 157 -10.27 -20.57 9.45
CA LEU A 157 -11.55 -20.08 9.95
C LEU A 157 -12.14 -20.85 11.14
N GLN A 158 -11.41 -21.81 11.72
CA GLN A 158 -11.81 -22.56 12.91
C GLN A 158 -11.18 -21.97 14.17
N HIS A 159 -11.90 -22.05 15.30
CA HIS A 159 -11.36 -21.66 16.60
C HIS A 159 -10.15 -22.52 16.96
N ALA A 160 -9.05 -21.87 17.35
CA ALA A 160 -7.78 -22.51 17.70
C ALA A 160 -7.43 -22.27 19.18
N LEU A 161 -6.62 -21.26 19.48
CA LEU A 161 -6.17 -20.90 20.82
C LEU A 161 -6.62 -19.47 21.18
N PRO A 162 -6.66 -19.11 22.48
CA PRO A 162 -6.77 -17.71 22.87
C PRO A 162 -5.57 -16.88 22.40
N MET A 163 -5.82 -15.62 22.06
CA MET A 163 -4.77 -14.63 21.80
C MET A 163 -5.22 -13.24 22.27
N PRO A 164 -4.31 -12.32 22.62
CA PRO A 164 -4.67 -10.93 22.82
C PRO A 164 -4.97 -10.24 21.48
N PHE A 165 -6.06 -9.46 21.40
CA PHE A 165 -6.35 -8.64 20.23
C PHE A 165 -5.22 -7.64 19.93
N GLY A 166 -4.52 -7.17 20.97
CA GLY A 166 -3.37 -6.29 20.81
C GLY A 166 -2.24 -6.88 19.97
N LEU A 167 -2.04 -8.21 19.97
CA LEU A 167 -1.07 -8.87 19.09
C LEU A 167 -1.47 -8.76 17.62
N LYS A 168 -2.76 -9.00 17.32
CA LYS A 168 -3.30 -8.86 15.96
C LYS A 168 -3.14 -7.42 15.44
N ALA A 169 -3.42 -6.42 16.28
CA ALA A 169 -3.22 -5.02 15.92
C ALA A 169 -1.74 -4.65 15.74
N ALA A 170 -0.84 -5.18 16.58
CA ALA A 170 0.60 -4.96 16.45
C ALA A 170 1.15 -5.54 15.13
N GLU A 171 0.65 -6.71 14.72
CA GLU A 171 1.00 -7.32 13.42
C GLU A 171 0.55 -6.46 12.23
N TYR A 172 -0.63 -5.83 12.32
CA TYR A 172 -1.08 -4.88 11.30
C TYR A 172 -0.13 -3.69 11.19
N ALA A 173 0.16 -3.02 12.31
CA ALA A 173 1.07 -1.88 12.35
C ALA A 173 2.45 -2.25 11.76
N ALA A 174 3.02 -3.38 12.17
CA ALA A 174 4.34 -3.81 11.71
C ALA A 174 4.36 -4.18 10.22
N SER A 175 3.28 -4.74 9.67
CA SER A 175 3.22 -5.03 8.23
C SER A 175 3.20 -3.76 7.38
N LEU A 176 2.44 -2.75 7.81
CA LEU A 176 2.41 -1.42 7.18
C LEU A 176 3.75 -0.68 7.33
N ALA A 177 4.41 -0.78 8.48
CA ALA A 177 5.74 -0.20 8.71
C ALA A 177 6.78 -0.75 7.73
N ARG A 178 6.85 -2.08 7.56
CA ARG A 178 7.70 -2.69 6.54
C ARG A 178 7.35 -2.24 5.12
N ALA A 179 6.08 -1.99 4.80
CA ALA A 179 5.69 -1.44 3.50
C ALA A 179 6.17 0.02 3.33
N ARG A 180 6.05 0.82 4.38
CA ARG A 180 6.58 2.20 4.45
C ARG A 180 8.10 2.24 4.24
N CYS A 181 8.84 1.33 4.88
CA CYS A 181 10.28 1.20 4.69
C CYS A 181 10.64 0.92 3.21
N ARG A 182 9.90 0.02 2.54
CA ARG A 182 10.09 -0.23 1.09
C ARG A 182 9.84 1.02 0.25
N LEU A 183 8.77 1.77 0.53
CA LEU A 183 8.48 3.01 -0.22
C LEU A 183 9.52 4.11 0.03
N ARG A 184 10.01 4.25 1.26
CA ARG A 184 11.08 5.20 1.58
C ARG A 184 12.40 4.83 0.91
N ARG A 185 12.69 3.53 0.81
CA ARG A 185 13.84 3.03 0.02
C ARG A 185 13.65 3.34 -1.45
N LEU A 186 12.49 3.01 -2.03
CA LEU A 186 12.15 3.32 -3.42
C LEU A 186 12.30 4.82 -3.70
N ARG A 187 11.86 5.69 -2.79
CA ARG A 187 12.03 7.14 -2.90
C ARG A 187 13.49 7.56 -3.02
N ARG A 188 14.37 6.95 -2.22
CA ARG A 188 15.79 7.29 -2.13
C ARG A 188 16.63 6.68 -3.23
N GLU A 189 16.33 5.45 -3.63
CA GLU A 189 17.21 4.60 -4.44
C GLU A 189 16.61 4.25 -5.80
N GLY A 190 15.28 4.24 -5.94
CA GLY A 190 14.59 3.82 -7.16
C GLY A 190 14.18 4.95 -8.11
N LEU A 191 14.04 6.19 -7.59
CA LEU A 191 13.76 7.36 -8.43
C LEU A 191 15.02 7.80 -9.17
N ALA A 192 14.88 8.17 -10.44
CA ALA A 192 16.01 8.60 -11.26
C ALA A 192 15.57 9.60 -12.35
N LEU A 193 16.47 10.48 -12.77
CA LEU A 193 16.30 11.24 -14.00
C LEU A 193 16.29 10.29 -15.20
N GLN A 194 15.44 10.54 -16.20
CA GLN A 194 15.58 9.94 -17.54
C GLN A 194 16.04 11.02 -18.53
N PHE A 195 17.28 10.92 -18.99
CA PHE A 195 17.82 11.84 -19.98
C PHE A 195 18.89 11.15 -20.84
N GLY A 196 18.50 10.75 -22.05
CA GLY A 196 19.37 10.01 -22.97
C GLY A 196 19.35 10.50 -24.42
N GLY A 197 18.45 11.41 -24.78
CA GLY A 197 18.27 11.82 -26.17
C GLY A 197 17.76 10.66 -27.04
N ALA A 198 17.82 10.81 -28.37
CA ALA A 198 17.11 9.93 -29.31
C ALA A 198 17.31 8.41 -29.10
N ALA A 199 18.53 7.97 -28.74
CA ALA A 199 18.90 6.56 -28.61
C ALA A 199 19.75 6.28 -27.35
N GLY A 200 19.63 7.11 -26.30
CA GLY A 200 20.37 6.90 -25.05
C GLY A 200 21.84 7.33 -25.07
N THR A 201 22.30 8.02 -26.12
CA THR A 201 23.71 8.41 -26.30
C THR A 201 24.00 9.89 -26.05
N LEU A 202 22.96 10.72 -25.91
CA LEU A 202 23.06 12.18 -25.80
C LEU A 202 23.86 12.86 -26.94
N ALA A 203 23.98 12.20 -28.10
CA ALA A 203 24.85 12.66 -29.19
C ALA A 203 24.53 14.08 -29.70
N ALA A 204 23.26 14.51 -29.62
CA ALA A 204 22.83 15.85 -30.00
C ALA A 204 23.46 16.97 -29.15
N LEU A 205 24.00 16.64 -27.96
CA LEU A 205 24.65 17.57 -27.04
C LEU A 205 26.19 17.49 -27.07
N GLY A 206 26.76 16.63 -27.93
CA GLY A 206 28.21 16.48 -28.05
C GLY A 206 28.90 16.17 -26.71
N ASP A 207 29.95 16.93 -26.40
CA ASP A 207 30.72 16.81 -25.16
C ASP A 207 30.00 17.35 -23.91
N LYS A 208 28.84 18.00 -24.07
CA LYS A 208 28.06 18.60 -22.98
C LYS A 208 26.98 17.69 -22.40
N GLY A 209 26.71 16.53 -23.00
CA GLY A 209 25.59 15.65 -22.61
C GLY A 209 25.55 15.34 -21.12
N LEU A 210 26.65 14.86 -20.53
CA LEU A 210 26.71 14.52 -19.10
C LEU A 210 26.61 15.75 -18.18
N ALA A 211 27.26 16.86 -18.55
CA ALA A 211 27.18 18.09 -17.78
C ALA A 211 25.75 18.64 -17.71
N VAL A 212 25.00 18.56 -18.82
CA VAL A 212 23.57 18.90 -18.85
C VAL A 212 22.77 17.94 -17.98
N ALA A 213 23.03 16.62 -18.07
CA ALA A 213 22.34 15.61 -17.27
C ALA A 213 22.51 15.83 -15.76
N GLU A 214 23.74 16.10 -15.30
CA GLU A 214 24.04 16.43 -13.90
C GLU A 214 23.29 17.67 -13.44
N ARG A 215 23.27 18.72 -14.26
CA ARG A 215 22.55 19.94 -13.91
C ARG A 215 21.04 19.74 -13.92
N LEU A 216 20.49 19.01 -14.89
CA LEU A 216 19.07 18.69 -14.98
C LEU A 216 18.59 17.87 -13.78
N ALA A 217 19.39 16.90 -13.34
CA ALA A 217 19.15 16.11 -12.13
C ALA A 217 19.04 17.01 -10.89
N GLN A 218 19.96 17.97 -10.74
CA GLN A 218 19.94 18.96 -9.65
C GLN A 218 18.71 19.88 -9.72
N GLU A 219 18.36 20.38 -10.90
CA GLU A 219 17.20 21.27 -11.11
C GLU A 219 15.87 20.59 -10.75
N LEU A 220 15.77 19.28 -10.95
CA LEU A 220 14.55 18.50 -10.68
C LEU A 220 14.57 17.78 -9.32
N ASP A 221 15.67 17.84 -8.57
CA ASP A 221 15.89 17.07 -7.34
C ASP A 221 15.66 15.55 -7.57
N LEU A 222 16.22 15.02 -8.65
CA LEU A 222 16.19 13.61 -8.99
C LEU A 222 17.61 13.05 -9.04
N PRO A 223 17.87 11.84 -8.53
CA PRO A 223 19.16 11.18 -8.70
C PRO A 223 19.52 11.03 -10.19
N LEU A 224 20.78 11.31 -10.54
CA LEU A 224 21.31 11.00 -11.86
C LEU A 224 21.71 9.51 -11.88
N PRO A 225 21.10 8.66 -12.73
CA PRO A 225 21.54 7.28 -12.89
C PRO A 225 22.87 7.20 -13.64
N GLU A 226 23.52 6.03 -13.59
CA GLU A 226 24.79 5.76 -14.26
C GLU A 226 24.69 5.86 -15.79
N ALA A 227 23.51 5.56 -16.34
CA ALA A 227 23.19 5.67 -17.75
C ALA A 227 21.67 5.86 -17.96
N PRO A 228 21.24 6.32 -19.15
CA PRO A 228 19.82 6.33 -19.53
C PRO A 228 19.21 4.93 -19.46
N TRP A 229 17.92 4.84 -19.09
CA TRP A 229 17.23 3.58 -18.81
C TRP A 229 15.93 3.44 -19.63
N HIS A 230 15.95 3.88 -20.90
CA HIS A 230 14.78 3.89 -21.78
C HIS A 230 14.07 2.53 -21.83
N THR A 231 14.82 1.43 -21.95
CA THR A 231 14.27 0.07 -22.04
C THR A 231 14.64 -0.81 -20.83
N HIS A 232 15.37 -0.27 -19.85
CA HIS A 232 15.65 -0.93 -18.57
C HIS A 232 14.61 -0.51 -17.52
N ARG A 233 13.50 -1.26 -17.46
CA ARG A 233 12.30 -0.88 -16.69
C ARG A 233 12.23 -1.47 -15.29
N ASP A 234 13.34 -1.97 -14.74
CA ASP A 234 13.41 -2.55 -13.39
C ASP A 234 13.01 -1.56 -12.29
N ARG A 235 13.30 -0.26 -12.44
CA ARG A 235 12.84 0.81 -11.53
C ARG A 235 11.32 0.93 -11.49
N ILE A 236 10.66 0.86 -12.64
CA ILE A 236 9.19 0.90 -12.75
C ILE A 236 8.58 -0.38 -12.16
N ALA A 237 9.21 -1.53 -12.40
CA ALA A 237 8.79 -2.81 -11.83
C ALA A 237 8.96 -2.87 -10.30
N GLU A 238 10.04 -2.32 -9.75
CA GLU A 238 10.22 -2.20 -8.29
C GLU A 238 9.12 -1.33 -7.67
N ALA A 239 8.80 -0.19 -8.30
CA ALA A 239 7.70 0.67 -7.87
C ALA A 239 6.36 -0.08 -7.85
N ALA A 240 6.05 -0.80 -8.93
CA ALA A 240 4.83 -1.61 -9.02
C ALA A 240 4.78 -2.72 -7.95
N SER A 241 5.92 -3.38 -7.69
CA SER A 241 6.06 -4.38 -6.63
C SER A 241 5.74 -3.82 -5.25
N CYS A 242 6.33 -2.67 -4.91
CA CYS A 242 6.10 -2.00 -3.62
C CYS A 242 4.62 -1.63 -3.43
N LEU A 243 3.98 -1.09 -4.47
CA LEU A 243 2.55 -0.74 -4.47
C LEU A 243 1.65 -1.98 -4.29
N ALA A 244 1.93 -3.06 -5.02
CA ALA A 244 1.17 -4.32 -4.90
C ALA A 244 1.31 -4.98 -3.52
N ILE A 245 2.51 -4.98 -2.93
CA ILE A 245 2.76 -5.49 -1.57
C ILE A 245 1.98 -4.68 -0.53
N LEU A 246 1.96 -3.35 -0.66
CA LEU A 246 1.16 -2.48 0.21
C LEU A 246 -0.33 -2.79 0.08
N ALA A 247 -0.85 -2.87 -1.15
CA ALA A 247 -2.25 -3.20 -1.39
C ALA A 247 -2.63 -4.58 -0.80
N GLY A 248 -1.76 -5.58 -0.92
CA GLY A 248 -1.97 -6.89 -0.30
C GLY A 248 -2.00 -6.84 1.24
N SER A 249 -1.13 -6.03 1.85
CA SER A 249 -1.13 -5.81 3.30
C SER A 249 -2.44 -5.15 3.76
N CYS A 250 -2.94 -4.17 3.00
CA CYS A 250 -4.25 -3.57 3.24
C CYS A 250 -5.38 -4.60 3.09
N GLY A 251 -5.34 -5.44 2.05
CA GLY A 251 -6.32 -6.50 1.82
C GLY A 251 -6.41 -7.51 2.97
N LYS A 252 -5.26 -7.88 3.58
CA LYS A 252 -5.21 -8.75 4.78
C LYS A 252 -5.99 -8.13 5.94
N ILE A 253 -5.70 -6.87 6.26
CA ILE A 253 -6.36 -6.14 7.36
C ILE A 253 -7.85 -6.04 7.10
N ALA A 254 -8.24 -5.62 5.89
CA ALA A 254 -9.63 -5.49 5.49
C ALA A 254 -10.40 -6.82 5.59
N ARG A 255 -9.78 -7.94 5.16
CA ARG A 255 -10.40 -9.27 5.29
C ARG A 255 -10.66 -9.61 6.75
N ASP A 256 -9.66 -9.46 7.62
CA ASP A 256 -9.81 -9.78 9.04
C ASP A 256 -10.92 -8.93 9.69
N VAL A 257 -10.97 -7.62 9.40
CA VAL A 257 -12.02 -6.73 9.91
C VAL A 257 -13.41 -7.14 9.41
N SER A 258 -13.55 -7.44 8.10
CA SER A 258 -14.83 -7.88 7.54
C SER A 258 -15.35 -9.18 8.18
N LEU A 259 -14.44 -10.09 8.57
CA LEU A 259 -14.79 -11.33 9.27
C LEU A 259 -15.17 -11.06 10.73
N MET A 260 -14.45 -10.17 11.43
CA MET A 260 -14.80 -9.77 12.79
C MET A 260 -16.15 -9.03 12.86
N MET A 261 -16.57 -8.38 11.76
CA MET A 261 -17.86 -7.69 11.61
C MET A 261 -19.05 -8.61 11.30
N GLN A 262 -18.83 -9.90 11.02
CA GLN A 262 -19.95 -10.81 10.74
C GLN A 262 -20.91 -10.86 11.94
N THR A 263 -22.22 -10.94 11.69
CA THR A 263 -23.26 -10.89 12.73
C THR A 263 -23.07 -11.94 13.84
N ASP A 264 -22.65 -13.14 13.45
CA ASP A 264 -22.36 -14.29 14.31
C ASP A 264 -20.99 -14.19 15.00
N VAL A 265 -20.09 -13.31 14.55
CA VAL A 265 -18.79 -13.02 15.18
C VAL A 265 -18.86 -11.77 16.06
N GLY A 266 -19.12 -10.59 15.48
CA GLY A 266 -19.39 -9.34 16.19
C GLY A 266 -18.26 -8.82 17.08
N GLU A 267 -17.00 -9.09 16.75
CA GLU A 267 -15.85 -8.78 17.62
C GLU A 267 -15.31 -7.36 17.41
N ALA A 268 -15.41 -6.83 16.20
CA ALA A 268 -14.95 -5.49 15.88
C ALA A 268 -15.77 -4.91 14.73
N PHE A 269 -15.84 -3.58 14.64
CA PHE A 269 -16.64 -2.86 13.66
C PHE A 269 -15.92 -1.63 13.12
N GLU A 270 -16.01 -1.41 11.81
CA GLU A 270 -15.65 -0.13 11.18
C GLU A 270 -16.40 1.03 11.83
N PRO A 271 -15.82 2.25 11.94
CA PRO A 271 -16.42 3.38 12.65
C PRO A 271 -17.87 3.69 12.21
N ALA A 272 -18.75 3.95 13.18
CA ALA A 272 -20.14 4.30 12.90
C ALA A 272 -20.26 5.71 12.30
N GLY A 273 -21.36 5.98 11.59
CA GLY A 273 -21.69 7.31 11.11
C GLY A 273 -22.75 7.32 10.02
N GLU A 274 -23.37 8.47 9.80
CA GLU A 274 -24.30 8.66 8.69
C GLU A 274 -23.60 8.35 7.36
N GLY A 275 -24.24 7.55 6.50
CA GLY A 275 -23.67 7.12 5.22
C GLY A 275 -22.61 6.00 5.30
N ARG A 276 -22.23 5.52 6.49
CA ARG A 276 -21.18 4.49 6.68
C ARG A 276 -21.76 3.07 6.72
N GLY A 277 -22.29 2.63 5.59
CA GLY A 277 -22.73 1.23 5.42
C GLY A 277 -24.06 0.86 6.07
N GLY A 278 -24.81 1.82 6.61
CA GLY A 278 -26.18 1.63 7.06
C GLY A 278 -27.11 1.25 5.90
N SER A 279 -28.02 0.31 6.12
CA SER A 279 -29.05 -0.06 5.14
C SER A 279 -30.33 0.72 5.39
N SER A 280 -30.86 1.36 4.34
CA SER A 280 -32.15 2.06 4.41
C SER A 280 -33.34 1.16 4.74
N THR A 281 -33.22 -0.16 4.54
CA THR A 281 -34.26 -1.16 4.81
C THR A 281 -34.01 -1.98 6.07
N MET A 282 -32.78 -1.99 6.60
CA MET A 282 -32.40 -2.76 7.79
C MET A 282 -31.60 -1.87 8.74
N PRO A 283 -32.25 -1.22 9.72
CA PRO A 283 -31.62 -0.25 10.62
C PRO A 283 -30.43 -0.80 11.44
N HIS A 284 -30.39 -2.11 11.68
CA HIS A 284 -29.30 -2.78 12.39
C HIS A 284 -28.13 -3.21 11.47
N LYS A 285 -28.28 -3.12 10.14
CA LYS A 285 -27.29 -3.65 9.19
C LYS A 285 -26.16 -2.64 8.99
N ARG A 286 -24.98 -3.00 9.51
CA ARG A 286 -23.72 -2.26 9.40
C ARG A 286 -22.80 -2.98 8.41
N ASN A 287 -22.74 -2.50 7.16
CA ASN A 287 -21.87 -3.09 6.15
C ASN A 287 -20.40 -2.61 6.33
N PRO A 288 -19.40 -3.48 6.10
CA PRO A 288 -17.98 -3.12 6.17
C PRO A 288 -17.53 -2.43 4.87
N VAL A 289 -17.89 -1.16 4.69
CA VAL A 289 -17.68 -0.42 3.43
C VAL A 289 -16.20 -0.12 3.20
N ALA A 290 -15.45 0.27 4.23
CA ALA A 290 -14.02 0.54 4.11
C ALA A 290 -13.27 -0.75 3.73
N ALA A 291 -13.56 -1.86 4.40
CA ALA A 291 -12.99 -3.16 4.09
C ALA A 291 -13.38 -3.62 2.67
N ALA A 292 -14.62 -3.39 2.23
CA ALA A 292 -15.05 -3.70 0.87
C ALA A 292 -14.23 -2.94 -0.18
N SER A 293 -14.04 -1.62 0.01
CA SER A 293 -13.19 -0.81 -0.87
C SER A 293 -11.73 -1.28 -0.87
N ALA A 294 -11.17 -1.56 0.31
CA ALA A 294 -9.80 -2.05 0.44
C ALA A 294 -9.60 -3.41 -0.22
N LEU A 295 -10.55 -4.34 -0.07
CA LEU A 295 -10.53 -5.65 -0.73
C LEU A 295 -10.66 -5.53 -2.25
N GLY A 296 -11.52 -4.64 -2.74
CA GLY A 296 -11.64 -4.36 -4.17
C GLY A 296 -10.31 -3.85 -4.74
N CYS A 297 -9.70 -2.88 -4.08
CA CYS A 297 -8.39 -2.35 -4.47
C CYS A 297 -7.27 -3.39 -4.40
N ALA A 298 -7.21 -4.19 -3.33
CA ALA A 298 -6.25 -5.26 -3.16
C ALA A 298 -6.43 -6.40 -4.19
N THR A 299 -7.62 -6.56 -4.75
CA THR A 299 -7.89 -7.50 -5.84
C THR A 299 -7.38 -6.98 -7.19
N MET A 300 -7.48 -5.67 -7.43
CA MET A 300 -7.03 -5.05 -8.69
C MET A 300 -5.50 -4.90 -8.77
N ALA A 301 -4.86 -4.49 -7.67
CA ALA A 301 -3.44 -4.11 -7.67
C ALA A 301 -2.47 -5.18 -8.22
N PRO A 302 -2.59 -6.48 -7.88
CA PRO A 302 -1.68 -7.50 -8.38
C PRO A 302 -1.69 -7.65 -9.91
N GLN A 303 -2.86 -7.48 -10.55
CA GLN A 303 -2.99 -7.61 -12.00
C GLN A 303 -2.39 -6.40 -12.73
N LEU A 304 -2.56 -5.20 -12.16
CA LEU A 304 -1.90 -3.99 -12.68
C LEU A 304 -0.38 -4.10 -12.56
N ALA A 305 0.13 -4.60 -11.42
CA ALA A 305 1.55 -4.87 -11.28
C ALA A 305 2.05 -5.94 -12.26
N ALA A 306 1.28 -7.00 -12.50
CA ALA A 306 1.60 -8.02 -13.50
C ALA A 306 1.74 -7.44 -14.91
N THR A 307 0.91 -6.47 -15.30
CA THR A 307 1.06 -5.74 -16.57
C THR A 307 2.38 -4.97 -16.63
N ILE A 308 2.80 -4.31 -15.54
CA ILE A 308 4.10 -3.63 -15.49
C ILE A 308 5.27 -4.62 -15.59
N PHE A 309 5.19 -5.77 -14.91
CA PHE A 309 6.21 -6.82 -15.04
C PHE A 309 6.29 -7.37 -16.47
N ALA A 310 5.15 -7.59 -17.13
CA ALA A 310 5.11 -8.02 -18.52
C ALA A 310 5.71 -6.96 -19.47
N ALA A 311 5.54 -5.68 -19.15
CA ALA A 311 6.07 -4.56 -19.94
C ALA A 311 7.59 -4.36 -19.83
N GLN A 312 8.29 -5.08 -18.95
CA GLN A 312 9.75 -4.97 -18.82
C GLN A 312 10.50 -5.47 -20.05
N VAL A 313 9.90 -6.36 -20.84
CA VAL A 313 10.52 -6.87 -22.08
C VAL A 313 10.37 -5.81 -23.16
N GLN A 314 11.36 -4.93 -23.26
CA GLN A 314 11.40 -3.83 -24.22
C GLN A 314 12.50 -4.05 -25.26
N ASP A 315 12.16 -3.94 -26.54
CA ASP A 315 13.08 -4.08 -27.67
C ASP A 315 14.02 -2.88 -27.80
N HIS A 316 15.32 -3.17 -27.93
CA HIS A 316 16.37 -2.21 -28.29
C HIS A 316 16.36 -0.94 -27.42
N GLU A 317 16.49 0.24 -28.03
CA GLU A 317 16.59 1.53 -27.31
C GLU A 317 15.23 2.22 -27.07
N ARG A 318 14.13 1.72 -27.67
CA ARG A 318 12.75 2.13 -27.38
C ARG A 318 11.76 1.11 -27.95
N SER A 319 10.94 0.51 -27.08
CA SER A 319 9.96 -0.49 -27.51
C SER A 319 8.63 0.10 -27.98
N ALA A 320 8.02 -0.57 -28.97
CA ALA A 320 6.67 -0.30 -29.45
C ALA A 320 5.67 -1.26 -28.78
N GLY A 321 4.83 -0.74 -27.88
CA GLY A 321 3.82 -1.54 -27.16
C GLY A 321 4.08 -1.60 -25.65
N PRO A 322 5.05 -2.41 -25.16
CA PRO A 322 5.36 -2.53 -23.73
C PRO A 322 5.48 -1.20 -22.98
N TRP A 323 6.25 -0.23 -23.51
CA TRP A 323 6.36 1.10 -22.91
C TRP A 323 5.00 1.84 -22.81
N HIS A 324 4.13 1.67 -23.81
CA HIS A 324 2.82 2.33 -23.84
C HIS A 324 1.85 1.72 -22.82
N ALA A 325 2.02 0.43 -22.50
CA ALA A 325 1.22 -0.25 -21.50
C ALA A 325 1.49 0.28 -20.08
N GLU A 326 2.66 0.87 -19.82
CA GLU A 326 2.99 1.44 -18.51
C GLU A 326 2.14 2.69 -18.19
N TRP A 327 1.86 3.53 -19.19
CA TRP A 327 1.30 4.87 -18.99
C TRP A 327 -0.07 4.91 -18.30
N PRO A 328 -1.08 4.09 -18.68
CA PRO A 328 -2.33 4.04 -17.94
C PRO A 328 -2.23 3.15 -16.69
N THR A 329 -1.39 2.11 -16.73
CA THR A 329 -1.35 1.07 -15.70
C THR A 329 -0.71 1.56 -14.41
N LEU A 330 0.42 2.27 -14.48
CA LEU A 330 1.12 2.72 -13.29
C LEU A 330 0.29 3.75 -12.47
N PRO A 331 -0.31 4.81 -13.06
CA PRO A 331 -1.21 5.70 -12.34
C PRO A 331 -2.43 4.97 -11.77
N GLN A 332 -3.00 4.01 -12.50
CA GLN A 332 -4.11 3.21 -11.98
C GLN A 332 -3.71 2.38 -10.76
N LEU A 333 -2.52 1.78 -10.78
CA LEU A 333 -1.96 1.05 -9.63
C LEU A 333 -1.74 1.96 -8.42
N MET A 334 -1.21 3.17 -8.63
CA MET A 334 -1.06 4.18 -7.57
C MET A 334 -2.40 4.58 -6.97
N LEU A 335 -3.41 4.83 -7.81
CA LEU A 335 -4.77 5.18 -7.40
C LEU A 335 -5.40 4.09 -6.52
N VAL A 336 -5.46 2.85 -7.00
CA VAL A 336 -6.09 1.76 -6.23
C VAL A 336 -5.32 1.43 -4.95
N THR A 337 -3.99 1.53 -4.97
CA THR A 337 -3.17 1.35 -3.76
C THR A 337 -3.48 2.42 -2.72
N SER A 338 -3.63 3.68 -3.15
CA SER A 338 -4.04 4.77 -2.26
C SER A 338 -5.46 4.59 -1.70
N GLY A 339 -6.39 4.03 -2.48
CA GLY A 339 -7.74 3.75 -2.04
C GLY A 339 -7.78 2.66 -0.98
N ALA A 340 -7.00 1.59 -1.18
CA ALA A 340 -6.81 0.55 -0.17
C ALA A 340 -6.26 1.13 1.13
N LEU A 341 -5.19 1.93 1.06
CA LEU A 341 -4.57 2.53 2.23
C LEU A 341 -5.50 3.53 2.94
N ALA A 342 -6.21 4.39 2.22
CA ALA A 342 -7.14 5.34 2.81
C ALA A 342 -8.27 4.64 3.60
N ALA A 343 -8.80 3.53 3.07
CA ALA A 343 -9.76 2.72 3.80
C ALA A 343 -9.16 2.05 5.06
N ILE A 344 -7.89 1.64 5.00
CA ILE A 344 -7.18 1.10 6.17
C ILE A 344 -6.88 2.18 7.21
N VAL A 345 -6.60 3.42 6.80
CA VAL A 345 -6.46 4.55 7.72
C VAL A 345 -7.76 4.76 8.48
N ASP A 346 -8.90 4.75 7.78
CA ASP A 346 -10.21 4.91 8.39
C ASP A 346 -10.51 3.81 9.43
N ILE A 347 -10.18 2.56 9.09
CA ILE A 347 -10.23 1.43 10.02
C ILE A 347 -9.29 1.65 11.21
N ALA A 348 -8.02 2.01 10.97
CA ALA A 348 -7.02 2.12 12.02
C ALA A 348 -7.35 3.22 13.04
N GLU A 349 -7.96 4.32 12.60
CA GLU A 349 -8.32 5.47 13.43
C GLU A 349 -9.67 5.30 14.13
N GLY A 350 -10.56 4.45 13.61
CA GLY A 350 -11.96 4.36 14.04
C GLY A 350 -12.49 2.98 14.41
N LEU A 351 -11.67 1.92 14.40
CA LEU A 351 -12.14 0.56 14.71
C LEU A 351 -12.74 0.48 16.13
N GLU A 352 -14.00 0.08 16.21
CA GLU A 352 -14.71 -0.18 17.46
C GLU A 352 -14.52 -1.66 17.84
N VAL A 353 -14.00 -1.94 19.04
CA VAL A 353 -13.73 -3.31 19.53
C VAL A 353 -14.76 -3.69 20.59
N ASP A 354 -15.44 -4.82 20.41
CA ASP A 354 -16.33 -5.40 21.43
C ASP A 354 -15.58 -6.48 22.23
N ALA A 355 -14.88 -6.04 23.27
CA ALA A 355 -14.11 -6.91 24.15
C ALA A 355 -14.98 -7.96 24.87
N ALA A 356 -16.24 -7.63 25.18
CA ALA A 356 -17.16 -8.55 25.83
C ALA A 356 -17.57 -9.67 24.86
N ARG A 357 -17.86 -9.33 23.60
CA ARG A 357 -18.15 -10.32 22.55
C ARG A 357 -16.94 -11.18 22.23
N MET A 358 -15.73 -10.60 22.12
CA MET A 358 -14.49 -11.37 21.96
C MET A 358 -14.30 -12.39 23.09
N ARG A 359 -14.56 -11.98 24.35
CA ARG A 359 -14.51 -12.87 25.50
C ARG A 359 -15.56 -13.97 25.41
N SER A 360 -16.80 -13.64 25.03
CA SER A 360 -17.88 -14.61 24.90
C SER A 360 -17.62 -15.64 23.79
N ASN A 361 -17.00 -15.24 22.68
CA ASN A 361 -16.73 -16.14 21.55
C ASN A 361 -15.70 -17.23 21.89
N LEU A 362 -14.81 -17.01 22.87
CA LEU A 362 -13.91 -18.04 23.38
C LEU A 362 -14.67 -19.23 23.99
N ASP A 363 -15.84 -18.98 24.58
CA ASP A 363 -16.65 -20.01 25.23
C ASP A 363 -17.53 -20.80 24.25
N ALA A 364 -17.55 -20.43 22.96
CA ALA A 364 -18.38 -21.07 21.93
C ALA A 364 -18.08 -22.57 21.74
N THR A 365 -16.87 -23.00 22.12
CA THR A 365 -16.46 -24.42 22.09
C THR A 365 -16.58 -25.10 23.45
N HIS A 366 -17.21 -24.47 24.44
CA HIS A 366 -17.36 -24.97 25.81
C HIS A 366 -16.02 -25.42 26.44
N GLY A 367 -14.97 -24.62 26.21
CA GLY A 367 -13.63 -24.82 26.75
C GLY A 367 -12.75 -25.79 25.97
N LEU A 368 -13.21 -26.39 24.85
CA LEU A 368 -12.40 -27.32 24.06
C LEU A 368 -11.13 -26.67 23.51
N ILE A 369 -11.15 -25.37 23.19
CA ILE A 369 -9.95 -24.62 22.77
C ILE A 369 -8.86 -24.53 23.85
N MET A 370 -9.18 -24.83 25.11
CA MET A 370 -8.24 -24.87 26.24
C MET A 370 -7.69 -26.28 26.49
N ALA A 371 -8.09 -27.29 25.71
CA ALA A 371 -7.68 -28.67 25.91
C ALA A 371 -6.15 -28.85 25.82
N GLU A 372 -5.48 -28.09 24.96
CA GLU A 372 -4.02 -28.11 24.83
C GLU A 372 -3.32 -27.71 26.15
N ALA A 373 -3.80 -26.65 26.80
CA ALA A 373 -3.25 -26.16 28.06
C ALA A 373 -3.30 -27.24 29.16
N VAL A 374 -4.42 -27.96 29.26
CA VAL A 374 -4.55 -29.06 30.22
C VAL A 374 -3.72 -30.27 29.82
N THR A 375 -3.66 -30.59 28.52
CA THR A 375 -2.87 -31.71 28.00
C THR A 375 -1.40 -31.56 28.40
N PHE A 376 -0.81 -30.38 28.22
CA PHE A 376 0.59 -30.15 28.60
C PHE A 376 0.80 -30.12 30.11
N ALA A 377 -0.14 -29.56 30.88
CA ALA A 377 -0.05 -29.61 32.34
C ALA A 377 -0.10 -31.05 32.90
N LEU A 378 -0.85 -31.95 32.26
CA LEU A 378 -0.87 -33.38 32.58
C LEU A 378 0.36 -34.13 32.03
N ALA A 379 0.84 -33.76 30.84
CA ALA A 379 1.99 -34.42 30.20
C ALA A 379 3.24 -34.39 31.09
N ASP A 380 3.44 -33.31 31.85
CA ASP A 380 4.52 -33.18 32.84
C ASP A 380 4.42 -34.17 34.01
N LYS A 381 3.26 -34.80 34.21
CA LYS A 381 2.98 -35.74 35.31
C LYS A 381 2.91 -37.19 34.86
N ILE A 382 2.26 -37.45 33.73
CA ILE A 382 1.94 -38.81 33.26
C ILE A 382 2.50 -39.12 31.87
N GLY A 383 3.24 -38.20 31.27
CA GLY A 383 3.74 -38.34 29.90
C GLY A 383 2.74 -37.89 28.85
N LYS A 384 3.26 -37.45 27.71
CA LYS A 384 2.48 -36.79 26.64
C LYS A 384 1.41 -37.69 26.03
N SER A 385 1.72 -38.97 25.81
CA SER A 385 0.79 -39.92 25.17
C SER A 385 -0.44 -40.17 26.04
N ASP A 386 -0.23 -40.44 27.32
CA ASP A 386 -1.30 -40.74 28.27
C ASP A 386 -2.16 -39.51 28.55
N ALA A 387 -1.53 -38.34 28.70
CA ALA A 387 -2.23 -37.06 28.81
C ALA A 387 -3.11 -36.78 27.58
N HIS A 388 -2.59 -37.03 26.38
CA HIS A 388 -3.35 -36.83 25.15
C HIS A 388 -4.57 -37.74 25.08
N HIS A 389 -4.42 -39.05 25.33
CA HIS A 389 -5.53 -39.99 25.34
C HIS A 389 -6.59 -39.63 26.38
N LEU A 390 -6.18 -39.21 27.58
CA LEU A 390 -7.09 -38.82 28.66
C LEU A 390 -7.91 -37.58 28.27
N ILE A 391 -7.26 -36.54 27.71
CA ILE A 391 -7.95 -35.32 27.28
C ILE A 391 -8.82 -35.57 26.04
N GLU A 392 -8.40 -36.42 25.11
CA GLU A 392 -9.23 -36.79 23.96
C GLU A 392 -10.54 -37.48 24.40
N ALA A 393 -10.45 -38.39 25.38
CA ALA A 393 -11.62 -39.04 25.96
C ALA A 393 -12.52 -38.04 26.73
N ALA A 394 -11.93 -37.08 27.43
CA ALA A 394 -12.68 -36.00 28.08
C ALA A 394 -13.39 -35.09 27.06
N ASN A 395 -12.73 -34.73 25.96
CA ASN A 395 -13.32 -33.96 24.86
C ASN A 395 -14.53 -34.67 24.25
N LYS A 396 -14.41 -35.98 23.96
CA LYS A 396 -15.54 -36.78 23.44
C LYS A 396 -16.73 -36.77 24.40
N ARG A 397 -16.48 -36.89 25.72
CA ARG A 397 -17.54 -36.79 26.75
C ARG A 397 -18.15 -35.39 26.84
N ALA A 398 -17.33 -34.33 26.78
CA ALA A 398 -17.79 -32.94 26.81
C ALA A 398 -18.72 -32.63 25.63
N VAL A 399 -18.34 -33.04 24.42
CA VAL A 399 -19.14 -32.89 23.20
C VAL A 399 -20.44 -33.70 23.29
N ALA A 400 -20.37 -34.99 23.61
CA ALA A 400 -21.54 -35.86 23.70
C ALA A 400 -22.53 -35.38 24.77
N GLY A 401 -22.01 -34.89 25.91
CA GLY A 401 -22.82 -34.39 27.02
C GLY A 401 -23.24 -32.93 26.90
N LYS A 402 -22.77 -32.19 25.89
CA LYS A 402 -22.92 -30.73 25.78
C LYS A 402 -22.54 -30.00 27.07
N LYS A 403 -21.44 -30.42 27.70
CA LYS A 403 -20.91 -29.86 28.94
C LYS A 403 -19.59 -29.15 28.70
N HIS A 404 -19.28 -28.22 29.59
CA HIS A 404 -17.98 -27.55 29.56
C HIS A 404 -16.85 -28.53 29.89
N LEU A 405 -15.76 -28.51 29.13
CA LEU A 405 -14.64 -29.45 29.31
C LEU A 405 -14.06 -29.39 30.74
N ARG A 406 -13.95 -28.18 31.31
CA ARG A 406 -13.57 -27.94 32.71
C ARG A 406 -14.37 -28.81 33.69
N GLU A 407 -15.67 -28.93 33.51
CA GLU A 407 -16.54 -29.71 34.42
C GLU A 407 -16.27 -31.21 34.28
N ILE A 408 -16.07 -31.69 33.05
CA ILE A 408 -15.73 -33.09 32.79
C ILE A 408 -14.39 -33.45 33.46
N LEU A 409 -13.39 -32.57 33.34
CA LEU A 409 -12.06 -32.78 33.91
C LEU A 409 -12.04 -32.67 35.43
N ALA A 410 -12.80 -31.73 36.02
CA ALA A 410 -12.88 -31.57 37.47
C ALA A 410 -13.60 -32.74 38.17
N ALA A 411 -14.42 -33.50 37.44
CA ALA A 411 -15.08 -34.70 37.95
C ALA A 411 -14.32 -36.00 37.65
N ASP A 412 -13.22 -35.94 36.90
CA ASP A 412 -12.45 -37.12 36.50
C ASP A 412 -11.36 -37.43 37.53
N SER A 413 -11.45 -38.60 38.18
CA SER A 413 -10.48 -39.03 39.19
C SER A 413 -9.08 -39.24 38.62
N LEU A 414 -8.96 -39.60 37.34
CA LEU A 414 -7.66 -39.77 36.68
C LEU A 414 -6.97 -38.43 36.42
N VAL A 415 -7.75 -37.36 36.22
CA VAL A 415 -7.22 -36.00 36.08
C VAL A 415 -6.94 -35.38 37.44
N THR A 416 -7.90 -35.49 38.37
CA THR A 416 -7.82 -34.85 39.70
C THR A 416 -6.80 -35.49 40.63
N ALA A 417 -6.35 -36.71 40.35
CA ALA A 417 -5.18 -37.30 41.00
C ALA A 417 -3.88 -36.52 40.73
N HIS A 418 -3.81 -35.73 39.64
CA HIS A 418 -2.62 -34.99 39.23
C HIS A 418 -2.79 -33.47 39.26
N LEU A 419 -3.99 -32.97 39.03
CA LEU A 419 -4.31 -31.54 38.99
C LEU A 419 -5.47 -31.22 39.92
N THR A 420 -5.28 -30.29 40.86
CA THR A 420 -6.37 -29.85 41.76
C THR A 420 -7.46 -29.12 40.97
N PRO A 421 -8.71 -29.07 41.48
CA PRO A 421 -9.78 -28.29 40.85
C PRO A 421 -9.42 -26.82 40.60
N GLU A 422 -8.67 -26.18 41.50
CA GLU A 422 -8.20 -24.81 41.35
C GLU A 422 -7.18 -24.69 40.22
N LYS A 423 -6.25 -25.66 40.10
CA LYS A 423 -5.27 -25.69 39.01
C LYS A 423 -5.95 -25.92 37.67
N ILE A 424 -6.95 -26.79 37.61
CA ILE A 424 -7.78 -27.00 36.41
C ILE A 424 -8.48 -25.68 36.05
N ALA A 425 -9.16 -25.03 37.00
CA ALA A 425 -9.83 -23.75 36.75
C ALA A 425 -8.87 -22.69 36.17
N ALA A 426 -7.67 -22.56 36.73
CA ALA A 426 -6.65 -21.61 36.25
C ALA A 426 -6.17 -21.91 34.82
N LEU A 427 -6.13 -23.17 34.39
CA LEU A 427 -5.75 -23.55 33.01
C LEU A 427 -6.83 -23.19 31.98
N PHE A 428 -8.07 -22.94 32.42
CA PHE A 428 -9.16 -22.47 31.56
C PHE A 428 -9.25 -20.94 31.49
N GLU A 429 -8.39 -20.20 32.19
CA GLU A 429 -8.29 -18.75 32.01
C GLU A 429 -7.61 -18.43 30.67
N PRO A 430 -8.30 -17.82 29.68
CA PRO A 430 -7.78 -17.74 28.31
C PRO A 430 -6.41 -17.06 28.19
N MET A 431 -6.20 -15.98 28.95
CA MET A 431 -4.94 -15.23 28.92
C MET A 431 -3.81 -15.89 29.72
N ALA A 432 -4.08 -16.96 30.48
CA ALA A 432 -3.04 -17.78 31.07
C ALA A 432 -2.32 -18.66 30.02
N TYR A 433 -2.92 -18.85 28.84
CA TYR A 433 -2.38 -19.65 27.73
C TYR A 433 -2.02 -18.82 26.49
N GLN A 434 -1.62 -17.56 26.68
CA GLN A 434 -1.28 -16.64 25.58
C GLN A 434 0.17 -16.81 25.05
N GLY A 435 0.96 -17.72 25.61
CA GLY A 435 2.36 -17.94 25.22
C GLY A 435 3.20 -16.66 25.22
N ALA A 436 3.98 -16.46 24.17
CA ALA A 436 4.89 -15.32 24.02
C ALA A 436 4.20 -14.02 23.53
N SER A 437 2.86 -13.95 23.52
CA SER A 437 2.12 -12.85 22.88
C SER A 437 2.54 -11.45 23.37
N GLN A 438 2.77 -11.29 24.68
CA GLN A 438 3.19 -9.98 25.23
C GLN A 438 4.56 -9.56 24.72
N ALA A 439 5.53 -10.48 24.68
CA ALA A 439 6.86 -10.20 24.15
C ALA A 439 6.85 -9.93 22.64
N LEU A 440 5.96 -10.59 21.90
CA LEU A 440 5.75 -10.31 20.47
C LEU A 440 5.17 -8.92 20.24
N ILE A 441 4.19 -8.50 21.06
CA ILE A 441 3.64 -7.13 21.01
C ILE A 441 4.76 -6.10 21.23
N ASP A 442 5.60 -6.26 22.25
CA ASP A 442 6.71 -5.34 22.50
C ASP A 442 7.67 -5.28 21.30
N ARG A 443 8.12 -6.43 20.80
CA ARG A 443 9.05 -6.47 19.66
C ARG A 443 8.47 -5.80 18.41
N LEU A 444 7.17 -5.98 18.16
CA LEU A 444 6.49 -5.37 17.02
C LEU A 444 6.37 -3.86 17.20
N LEU A 445 6.00 -3.38 18.39
CA LEU A 445 5.89 -1.95 18.68
C LEU A 445 7.26 -1.25 18.68
N ASP A 446 8.26 -1.84 19.32
CA ASP A 446 9.64 -1.33 19.35
C ASP A 446 10.26 -1.26 17.93
N SER A 447 9.82 -2.13 17.02
CA SER A 447 10.29 -2.09 15.63
C SER A 447 9.78 -0.86 14.87
N LEU A 448 8.67 -0.26 15.31
CA LEU A 448 8.09 0.94 14.67
C LEU A 448 8.91 2.19 14.97
N ASP A 449 9.61 2.24 16.11
CA ASP A 449 10.40 3.39 16.55
C ASP A 449 11.82 3.42 15.94
N ARG A 450 12.23 2.34 15.26
CA ARG A 450 13.54 2.20 14.60
C ARG A 450 13.53 2.62 13.13
N GLU A 451 12.37 3.00 12.59
CA GLU A 451 12.11 3.36 11.19
C GLU A 451 11.66 4.83 11.04
#